data_AF-A0A0F9N9Z6-F1
#
_entry.id   AF-A0A0F9N9Z6-F1
#
_cell.length_a   1.000
_cell.length_b   1.000
_cell.length_c   1.000
_cell.angle_alpha   90.00
_cell.angle_beta   90.00
_cell.angle_gamma   90.00
#
_symmetry.space_group_name_H-M   'P 1'
#
loop_
_entity.id
_entity.type
_entity.pdbx_description
1 polymer ?
#
loop_
_entity_poly.entity_id
_entity_poly.type
_entity_poly.pdbx_seq_one_letter_code
_entity_poly.pdbx_strand_id
1 'polypeptide(L)'
;MLKTKILEIRDKGIFIPILAIRFRPQTEEQRYLLAKAGYGSTFLQQAGHTLLAEIDGGGGRINSDLYEFGPARTLPYAHDYITKHFDELSDGDVVDIEFILGERSEPKISERLTTEV
;
A
#
# COMPACT_ATOMS: atom_id res chain seq x y z
N MET A 1 8.28 -15.26 -5.17
CA MET A 1 7.04 -15.32 -4.37
C MET A 1 6.39 -13.94 -4.39
N LEU A 2 5.06 -13.84 -4.44
CA LEU A 2 4.38 -12.55 -4.21
C LEU A 2 4.80 -12.02 -2.84
N LYS A 3 5.22 -10.76 -2.78
CA LYS A 3 5.53 -10.10 -1.51
C LYS A 3 4.31 -9.28 -1.09
N THR A 4 3.88 -9.49 0.13
CA THR A 4 2.78 -8.78 0.76
C THR A 4 3.27 -8.06 2.00
N LYS A 5 2.58 -6.98 2.37
CA LYS A 5 2.77 -6.27 3.64
C LYS A 5 1.42 -5.89 4.22
N ILE A 6 1.24 -6.07 5.52
CA ILE A 6 0.10 -5.55 6.26
C ILE A 6 0.57 -4.31 7.02
N LEU A 7 -0.04 -3.16 6.74
CA LEU A 7 0.42 -1.86 7.23
C LEU A 7 -0.74 -1.10 7.91
N GLU A 8 -0.38 -0.17 8.80
CA GLU A 8 -1.31 0.83 9.31
C GLU A 8 -1.21 2.10 8.45
N ILE A 9 -2.26 2.45 7.72
CA ILE A 9 -2.35 3.79 7.13
C ILE A 9 -2.97 4.73 8.16
N ARG A 10 -2.25 5.81 8.48
CA ARG A 10 -2.63 6.77 9.50
C ARG A 10 -2.65 8.19 8.94
N ASP A 11 -3.64 8.97 9.36
CA ASP A 11 -3.76 10.41 9.09
C ASP A 11 -4.49 11.02 10.29
N LYS A 12 -4.89 12.29 10.21
CA LYS A 12 -5.66 12.94 11.28
C LYS A 12 -7.01 12.26 11.51
N GLY A 13 -7.15 11.54 12.62
CA GLY A 13 -8.38 10.83 12.99
C GLY A 13 -8.69 9.62 12.10
N ILE A 14 -7.70 9.12 11.35
CA ILE A 14 -7.87 8.00 10.42
C ILE A 14 -6.95 6.85 10.83
N PHE A 15 -7.52 5.65 10.86
CA PHE A 15 -6.84 4.37 10.97
C PHE A 15 -7.41 3.43 9.91
N ILE A 16 -6.57 2.99 8.97
CA ILE A 16 -6.98 2.04 7.93
C ILE A 16 -5.95 0.91 7.87
N PRO A 17 -6.30 -0.32 8.28
CA PRO A 17 -5.45 -1.48 8.05
C PRO A 17 -5.51 -1.84 6.57
N ILE A 18 -4.34 -2.00 5.94
CA ILE A 18 -4.23 -2.29 4.51
C ILE A 18 -3.39 -3.54 4.27
N LEU A 19 -3.75 -4.33 3.27
CA LEU A 19 -2.90 -5.33 2.64
C LEU A 19 -2.30 -4.72 1.36
N ALA A 20 -0.98 -4.55 1.34
CA ALA A 20 -0.22 -4.13 0.17
C ALA A 20 0.41 -5.33 -0.53
N ILE A 21 0.20 -5.47 -1.84
CA ILE A 21 0.69 -6.60 -2.65
C ILE A 21 1.52 -6.05 -3.81
N ARG A 22 2.81 -6.39 -3.86
CA ARG A 22 3.67 -6.00 -4.98
C ARG A 22 3.56 -6.99 -6.13
N PHE A 23 3.34 -6.49 -7.33
CA PHE A 23 3.34 -7.31 -8.54
C PHE A 23 4.76 -7.74 -8.92
N ARG A 24 5.24 -8.82 -8.33
CA ARG A 24 6.51 -9.46 -8.73
C ARG A 24 6.22 -10.80 -9.40
N PRO A 25 5.91 -10.82 -10.70
CA PRO A 25 5.82 -12.09 -11.45
C PRO A 25 7.12 -12.90 -11.26
N GLN A 26 6.99 -14.21 -11.20
CA GLN A 26 8.10 -15.16 -11.04
C GLN A 26 8.18 -16.15 -12.19
N THR A 27 7.12 -16.21 -13.01
CA THR A 27 7.03 -17.07 -14.18
C THR A 27 6.51 -16.26 -15.37
N GLU A 28 6.70 -16.79 -16.57
CA GLU A 28 6.20 -16.18 -17.80
C GLU A 28 4.68 -16.12 -17.84
N GLU A 29 3.97 -17.09 -17.26
CA GLU A 29 2.51 -17.11 -17.18
C GLU A 29 1.99 -15.95 -16.33
N GLN A 30 2.62 -15.70 -15.18
CA GLN A 30 2.27 -14.55 -14.32
C GLN A 30 2.55 -13.23 -15.04
N ARG A 31 3.72 -13.11 -15.67
CA ARG A 31 4.09 -11.92 -16.44
C ARG A 31 3.10 -11.66 -17.57
N TYR A 32 2.76 -12.70 -18.32
CA TYR A 32 1.83 -12.63 -19.44
C TYR A 32 0.45 -12.13 -19.01
N LEU A 33 -0.11 -12.69 -17.94
CA LEU A 33 -1.43 -12.28 -17.44
C LEU A 33 -1.44 -10.83 -16.94
N LEU A 34 -0.40 -10.41 -16.20
CA LEU A 34 -0.24 -9.00 -15.79
C LEU A 34 -0.11 -8.06 -16.98
N ALA A 35 0.60 -8.47 -18.04
CA ALA A 35 0.71 -7.68 -19.26
C ALA A 35 -0.63 -7.54 -19.98
N LYS A 36 -1.45 -8.60 -20.00
CA LYS A 36 -2.82 -8.55 -20.56
C LYS A 36 -3.75 -7.63 -19.78
N ALA A 37 -3.48 -7.40 -18.50
CA ALA A 37 -4.21 -6.47 -17.65
C ALA A 37 -3.66 -5.02 -17.68
N GLY A 38 -2.56 -4.76 -18.42
CA GLY A 38 -2.03 -3.41 -18.62
C GLY A 38 -0.89 -3.00 -17.67
N TYR A 39 -0.37 -3.89 -16.83
CA TYR A 39 0.68 -3.57 -15.85
C TYR A 39 2.12 -3.58 -16.41
N GLY A 40 2.29 -3.26 -17.69
CA GLY A 40 3.57 -3.34 -18.39
C GLY A 40 3.91 -4.75 -18.91
N SER A 41 4.98 -4.86 -19.69
CA SER A 41 5.30 -6.08 -20.45
C SER A 41 6.53 -6.83 -19.93
N THR A 42 7.31 -6.23 -19.03
CA THR A 42 8.51 -6.85 -18.44
C THR A 42 8.34 -7.10 -16.94
N PHE A 43 9.11 -8.05 -16.39
CA PHE A 43 9.14 -8.32 -14.94
C PHE A 43 9.45 -7.06 -14.13
N LEU A 44 10.36 -6.22 -14.61
CA LEU A 44 10.78 -5.00 -13.91
C LEU A 44 9.70 -3.92 -13.91
N GLN A 45 9.03 -3.69 -15.05
CA GLN A 45 7.91 -2.75 -15.13
C GLN A 45 6.78 -3.19 -14.19
N GLN A 46 6.43 -4.47 -14.20
CA GLN A 46 5.38 -5.03 -13.36
C GLN A 46 5.72 -4.88 -11.87
N ALA A 47 7.00 -5.06 -11.50
CA ALA A 47 7.49 -4.81 -10.15
C ALA A 47 7.38 -3.35 -9.68
N GLY A 48 7.02 -2.41 -10.56
CA GLY A 48 6.69 -1.02 -10.21
C GLY A 48 5.29 -0.82 -9.64
N HIS A 49 4.40 -1.83 -9.70
CA HIS A 49 3.00 -1.69 -9.31
C HIS A 49 2.68 -2.37 -7.97
N THR A 50 1.87 -1.69 -7.15
CA THR A 50 1.35 -2.21 -5.88
C THR A 50 -0.17 -2.19 -5.89
N LEU A 51 -0.79 -3.29 -5.50
CA LEU A 51 -2.23 -3.37 -5.20
C LEU A 51 -2.43 -3.12 -3.71
N LEU A 52 -3.34 -2.23 -3.35
CA LEU A 52 -3.77 -2.03 -1.97
C LEU A 52 -5.18 -2.55 -1.78
N ALA A 53 -5.40 -3.28 -0.69
CA ALA A 53 -6.71 -3.76 -0.28
C ALA A 53 -6.98 -3.33 1.18
N GLU A 54 -8.07 -2.60 1.39
CA GLU A 54 -8.56 -2.26 2.73
C GLU A 54 -9.05 -3.52 3.46
N ILE A 55 -8.60 -3.71 4.70
CA ILE A 55 -8.98 -4.85 5.53
C ILE A 55 -10.19 -4.44 6.38
N ASP A 56 -11.38 -4.51 5.77
CA ASP A 56 -12.64 -4.01 6.36
C ASP A 56 -13.77 -5.05 6.31
N GLY A 57 -13.48 -6.30 6.72
CA GLY A 57 -14.51 -7.34 6.85
C GLY A 57 -15.28 -7.71 5.57
N GLY A 58 -14.76 -7.34 4.39
CA GLY A 58 -15.39 -7.59 3.08
C GLY A 58 -16.03 -6.36 2.41
N GLY A 59 -16.10 -5.21 3.09
CA GLY A 59 -16.58 -3.94 2.52
C GLY A 59 -15.48 -3.07 1.89
N GLY A 60 -14.22 -3.40 2.14
CA GLY A 60 -13.06 -2.60 1.77
C GLY A 60 -12.81 -2.52 0.27
N ARG A 61 -12.19 -1.42 -0.16
CA ARG A 61 -11.76 -1.22 -1.55
C ARG A 61 -10.48 -1.96 -1.84
N ILE A 62 -10.33 -2.38 -3.09
CA ILE A 62 -9.10 -2.95 -3.63
C ILE A 62 -8.74 -2.28 -4.94
N ASN A 63 -7.57 -1.64 -5.02
CA ASN A 63 -7.12 -1.00 -6.25
C ASN A 63 -5.60 -0.87 -6.36
N SER A 64 -5.10 -0.90 -7.60
CA SER A 64 -3.70 -0.69 -7.95
C SER A 64 -3.44 0.71 -8.50
N ASP A 65 -4.49 1.40 -8.93
CA ASP A 65 -4.45 2.78 -9.36
C ASP A 65 -4.75 3.69 -8.15
N LEU A 66 -3.82 4.60 -7.87
CA LEU A 66 -3.93 5.54 -6.76
C LEU A 66 -5.08 6.54 -6.96
N TYR A 67 -5.45 6.86 -8.21
CA TYR A 67 -6.49 7.85 -8.52
C TYR A 67 -7.91 7.30 -8.33
N GLU A 68 -8.07 5.98 -8.32
CA GLU A 68 -9.35 5.29 -8.11
C GLU A 68 -9.79 5.26 -6.64
N PHE A 69 -8.92 5.64 -5.69
CA PHE A 69 -9.32 5.84 -4.29
C PHE A 69 -10.16 7.12 -4.06
N GLY A 70 -10.42 7.88 -5.13
CA GLY A 70 -11.23 9.10 -5.13
C GLY A 70 -10.42 10.35 -4.74
N PRO A 71 -11.06 11.51 -4.54
CA PRO A 71 -10.38 12.76 -4.18
C PRO A 71 -9.83 12.77 -2.73
N ALA A 72 -9.81 11.62 -2.07
CA ALA A 72 -9.35 11.49 -0.70
C ALA A 72 -7.85 11.75 -0.63
N ARG A 73 -7.39 12.54 0.34
CA ARG A 73 -5.97 12.81 0.57
C ARG A 73 -5.20 11.55 0.99
N THR A 74 -5.70 10.83 1.99
CA THR A 74 -4.95 9.81 2.73
C THR A 74 -4.45 8.65 1.87
N LEU A 75 -5.34 7.99 1.12
CA LEU A 75 -4.99 6.75 0.40
C LEU A 75 -4.13 6.95 -0.85
N PRO A 76 -4.32 7.99 -1.68
CA PRO A 76 -3.41 8.27 -2.79
C PRO A 76 -1.98 8.55 -2.33
N TYR A 77 -1.79 9.36 -1.28
CA TYR A 77 -0.45 9.59 -0.71
C TYR A 77 0.13 8.32 -0.07
N ALA A 78 -0.69 7.53 0.62
CA ALA A 78 -0.26 6.23 1.16
C ALA A 78 0.18 5.29 0.03
N HIS A 79 -0.61 5.18 -1.03
CA HIS A 79 -0.35 4.29 -2.16
C HIS A 79 0.94 4.65 -2.89
N ASP A 80 1.13 5.93 -3.20
CA ASP A 80 2.36 6.42 -3.83
C ASP A 80 3.58 6.16 -2.95
N TYR A 81 3.49 6.45 -1.65
CA TYR A 81 4.57 6.20 -0.69
C TYR A 81 4.91 4.70 -0.59
N ILE A 82 3.90 3.85 -0.37
CA ILE A 82 4.09 2.40 -0.29
C ILE A 82 4.68 1.87 -1.60
N THR A 83 4.25 2.39 -2.76
CA THR A 83 4.78 1.97 -4.05
C THR A 83 6.23 2.41 -4.29
N LYS A 84 6.70 3.49 -3.66
CA LYS A 84 8.11 3.91 -3.75
C LYS A 84 8.99 3.21 -2.71
N HIS A 85 8.46 2.95 -1.52
CA HIS A 85 9.22 2.49 -0.35
C HIS A 85 8.93 1.04 0.05
N PHE A 86 8.24 0.26 -0.79
CA PHE A 86 7.76 -1.08 -0.40
C PHE A 86 8.86 -1.99 0.15
N ASP A 87 10.06 -2.01 -0.42
CA ASP A 87 11.11 -2.89 0.07
C ASP A 87 11.69 -2.45 1.42
N GLU A 88 11.50 -1.20 1.83
CA GLU A 88 11.93 -0.62 3.11
C GLU A 88 10.95 -0.90 4.25
N LEU A 89 9.65 -1.05 3.92
CA LEU A 89 8.59 -1.28 4.91
C LEU A 89 8.63 -2.69 5.51
N SER A 90 7.95 -2.91 6.63
CA SER A 90 7.75 -4.19 7.29
C SER A 90 6.30 -4.36 7.74
N ASP A 91 5.87 -5.61 8.00
CA ASP A 91 4.53 -5.85 8.54
C ASP A 91 4.36 -5.13 9.89
N GLY A 92 3.24 -4.41 10.02
CA GLY A 92 2.92 -3.60 11.19
C GLY A 92 3.52 -2.19 11.18
N ASP A 93 4.27 -1.81 10.15
CA ASP A 93 4.75 -0.44 10.01
C ASP A 93 3.59 0.55 9.81
N VAL A 94 3.83 1.78 10.24
CA VAL A 94 2.89 2.90 10.12
C VAL A 94 3.26 3.76 8.92
N VAL A 95 2.32 3.91 7.99
CA VAL A 95 2.36 4.88 6.90
C VAL A 95 1.59 6.12 7.34
N ASP A 96 2.28 7.05 7.98
CA ASP A 96 1.70 8.29 8.54
C ASP A 96 1.70 9.42 7.51
N ILE A 97 0.51 9.77 7.01
CA ILE A 97 0.33 10.78 5.97
C ILE A 97 0.69 12.18 6.46
N GLU A 98 0.44 12.50 7.73
CA GLU A 98 0.84 13.80 8.30
C GLU A 98 2.38 13.94 8.32
N PHE A 99 3.11 12.85 8.57
CA PHE A 99 4.58 12.84 8.50
C PHE A 99 5.08 12.90 7.06
N ILE A 100 4.49 12.12 6.14
CA ILE A 100 4.87 12.10 4.72
C ILE A 100 4.69 13.48 4.07
N LEU A 101 3.66 14.24 4.48
CA LEU A 101 3.41 15.59 4.00
C LEU A 101 4.16 16.69 4.77
N GLY A 102 4.97 16.33 5.78
CA GLY A 102 5.78 17.27 6.56
C GLY A 102 4.99 18.10 7.59
N GLU A 103 3.77 17.68 7.91
CA GLU A 103 2.92 18.33 8.93
C GLU A 103 3.30 17.89 10.35
N ARG A 104 4.03 16.78 10.45
CA ARG A 104 4.68 16.30 11.68
C ARG A 104 6.18 16.13 11.46
N SER A 105 6.95 16.36 12.51
CA SER A 105 8.40 16.11 12.53
C SER A 105 8.76 14.64 12.76
N GLU A 106 7.82 13.85 13.27
CA GLU A 106 8.02 12.43 13.61
C GLU A 106 6.76 11.61 13.26
N PRO A 107 6.93 10.38 12.74
CA PRO A 107 5.82 9.50 12.40
C PRO A 107 5.08 9.04 13.67
N LYS A 108 3.79 8.75 13.52
CA LYS A 108 3.01 8.08 14.57
C LYS A 108 3.59 6.71 14.92
N ILE A 109 3.46 6.36 16.19
CA ILE A 109 3.67 5.00 16.70
C ILE A 109 2.43 4.17 16.37
N SER A 110 2.62 2.89 16.07
CA SER A 110 1.54 1.91 15.82
C SER A 110 0.55 1.89 16.98
N GLU A 111 -0.76 1.84 16.65
CA GLU A 111 -1.81 1.77 17.68
C GLU A 111 -1.68 0.51 18.54
N ARG A 112 -1.20 -0.60 17.97
CA ARG A 112 -0.91 -1.85 18.71
C ARG A 112 0.03 -1.66 19.90
N LEU A 113 0.90 -0.65 19.86
CA LEU A 113 1.87 -0.35 20.92
C LEU A 113 1.38 0.70 21.93
N THR A 114 0.29 1.40 21.62
CA THR A 114 -0.24 2.50 22.45
C THR A 114 -1.58 2.19 23.10
N THR A 115 -2.35 1.27 22.54
CA THR A 115 -3.67 0.90 23.07
C THR A 115 -3.49 -0.24 24.07
N GLU A 116 -3.87 -0.02 25.34
CA GLU A 116 -4.00 -1.10 26.31
C GLU A 116 -5.12 -2.03 25.85
N VAL A 117 -4.84 -3.34 25.80
CA VAL A 117 -5.80 -4.38 25.38
C VAL A 117 -6.82 -4.64 26.47
#